data_AF-A0A519XRA9-F1
#
_entry.id   AF-A0A519XRA9-F1
#
_cell.length_a   1.000
_cell.length_b   1.000
_cell.length_c   1.000
_cell.angle_alpha   90.00
_cell.angle_beta   90.00
_cell.angle_gamma   90.00
#
_symmetry.space_group_name_H-M   'P 1'
#
loop_
_entity.id
_entity.type
_entity.pdbx_description
1 polymer ?
#
loop_
_entity_poly.entity_id
_entity_poly.type
_entity_poly.pdbx_seq_one_letter_code
_entity_poly.pdbx_strand_id
1 'polypeptide(L)'
;MNITHLNTHQLGPDRAFEALCNQLFERWVRATYSGQVRYFQTVNGAGGDGGVEAYAELHSGEVVGVQAKWFVGSFQDKQIKQIRKSVVTAKQVRPSLQRYVVCIPRELQSHARIKVGWDAHRLLEQLQVPGNEGIQRFWFEKEELSLPALQHTFQVAEAGWLRERYSPELHQQGLIEQAIAAMLFTPAHRQQLVAGVTQQMTRVQLAIQLLADYQQQAVPGPALATQLQELRAYWQSLEQRLKGIKAAFERGQDQPSLPPPSASPDGLALAEALEQALVPTTLRSVKPQLLTAVATLTGPSVERELAKLLQANAPHNLLVLGRPGTGKTHALAKAAAEHLRAGQPAVIIRAKSTPGIDWPTILRSALGGLLAWSAEEIWTGLEALAVRADSYRALARQASGQLETEEPTKVLLCVDGVEEAANPEEWKTRVAELRAL
;
A
#
# COMPACT_ATOMS: atom_id res chain seq x y z
N MET A 1 -6.65 21.15 -24.54
CA MET A 1 -6.18 19.77 -24.35
C MET A 1 -7.24 18.81 -24.85
N ASN A 2 -6.88 17.71 -25.49
CA ASN A 2 -7.83 16.69 -25.94
C ASN A 2 -7.47 15.34 -25.29
N ILE A 3 -8.42 14.73 -24.56
CA ILE A 3 -8.21 13.44 -23.88
C ILE A 3 -7.76 12.36 -24.85
N THR A 4 -8.18 12.40 -26.12
CA THR A 4 -7.81 11.37 -27.10
C THR A 4 -6.35 11.47 -27.58
N HIS A 5 -5.63 12.54 -27.23
CA HIS A 5 -4.23 12.75 -27.59
C HIS A 5 -3.26 12.40 -26.45
N LEU A 6 -3.69 11.59 -25.47
CA LEU A 6 -2.77 11.15 -24.41
C LEU A 6 -1.55 10.43 -25.00
N ASN A 7 -0.38 10.73 -24.44
CA ASN A 7 0.84 9.98 -24.64
C ASN A 7 0.66 8.61 -23.99
N THR A 8 0.72 7.54 -24.79
CA THR A 8 0.50 6.19 -24.26
C THR A 8 1.73 5.62 -23.59
N HIS A 9 2.90 6.27 -23.69
CA HIS A 9 4.16 5.79 -23.12
C HIS A 9 4.45 4.33 -23.46
N GLN A 10 4.22 3.99 -24.74
CA GLN A 10 4.36 2.66 -25.35
C GLN A 10 3.33 1.60 -24.88
N LEU A 11 2.29 2.00 -24.13
CA LEU A 11 1.11 1.17 -23.87
C LEU A 11 0.09 1.26 -25.02
N GLY A 12 -0.90 0.37 -25.01
CA GLY A 12 -2.14 0.55 -25.78
C GLY A 12 -2.95 1.73 -25.25
N PRO A 13 -3.70 2.45 -26.12
CA PRO A 13 -4.44 3.65 -25.72
C PRO A 13 -5.53 3.38 -24.67
N ASP A 14 -6.11 2.19 -24.69
CA ASP A 14 -7.06 1.71 -23.70
C ASP A 14 -6.42 1.57 -22.30
N ARG A 15 -5.24 0.95 -22.22
CA ARG A 15 -4.50 0.78 -20.97
C ARG A 15 -3.93 2.09 -20.43
N ALA A 16 -3.41 2.95 -21.31
CA ALA A 16 -2.96 4.27 -20.91
C ALA A 16 -4.12 5.11 -20.33
N PHE A 17 -5.29 5.02 -20.94
CA PHE A 17 -6.49 5.70 -20.45
C PHE A 17 -7.01 5.13 -19.13
N GLU A 18 -6.98 3.81 -18.96
CA GLU A 18 -7.29 3.12 -17.70
C GLU A 18 -6.39 3.61 -16.57
N ALA A 19 -5.07 3.65 -16.78
CA ALA A 19 -4.09 4.14 -15.82
C ALA A 19 -4.36 5.61 -15.43
N LEU A 20 -4.59 6.48 -16.42
CA LEU A 20 -4.95 7.89 -16.18
C LEU A 20 -6.24 8.00 -15.35
N CYS A 21 -7.27 7.23 -15.69
CA CYS A 21 -8.56 7.26 -14.99
C CYS A 21 -8.43 6.78 -13.55
N ASN A 22 -7.65 5.73 -13.30
CA ASN A 22 -7.39 5.19 -11.97
C ASN A 22 -6.68 6.24 -11.08
N GLN A 23 -5.67 6.93 -11.61
CA GLN A 23 -4.97 8.01 -10.90
C GLN A 23 -5.91 9.16 -10.52
N LEU A 24 -6.64 9.69 -11.51
CA LEU A 24 -7.58 10.78 -11.26
C LEU A 24 -8.67 10.35 -10.27
N PHE A 25 -9.15 9.10 -10.38
CA PHE A 25 -10.18 8.55 -9.51
C PHE A 25 -9.70 8.39 -8.06
N GLU A 26 -8.46 7.92 -7.84
CA GLU A 26 -7.89 7.84 -6.50
C GLU A 26 -7.84 9.22 -5.82
N ARG A 27 -7.34 10.23 -6.54
CA ARG A 27 -7.24 11.59 -6.00
C ARG A 27 -8.62 12.18 -5.74
N TRP A 28 -9.55 12.01 -6.68
CA TRP A 28 -10.92 12.47 -6.52
C TRP A 28 -11.63 11.79 -5.35
N VAL A 29 -11.49 10.47 -5.17
CA VAL A 29 -12.20 9.75 -4.11
C VAL A 29 -11.62 10.11 -2.74
N ARG A 30 -10.30 10.28 -2.62
CA ARG A 30 -9.65 10.75 -1.38
C ARG A 30 -10.05 12.18 -1.03
N ALA A 31 -10.18 13.06 -2.02
CA ALA A 31 -10.67 14.43 -1.80
C ALA A 31 -12.16 14.46 -1.43
N THR A 32 -13.00 13.70 -2.15
CA THR A 32 -14.46 13.70 -1.97
C THR A 32 -14.88 13.03 -0.66
N TYR A 33 -14.18 11.97 -0.27
CA TYR A 33 -14.45 11.18 0.94
C TYR A 33 -13.29 11.33 1.93
N SER A 34 -12.81 12.57 2.11
CA SER A 34 -11.68 12.88 3.00
C SER A 34 -11.90 12.33 4.41
N GLY A 35 -10.88 11.64 4.94
CA GLY A 35 -10.93 10.94 6.23
C GLY A 35 -11.82 9.69 6.27
N GLN A 36 -12.60 9.40 5.21
CA GLN A 36 -13.54 8.28 5.17
C GLN A 36 -13.03 7.12 4.32
N VAL A 37 -12.05 7.31 3.43
CA VAL A 37 -11.44 6.23 2.65
C VAL A 37 -10.66 5.30 3.58
N ARG A 38 -11.11 4.03 3.67
CA ARG A 38 -10.45 2.98 4.42
C ARG A 38 -9.24 2.42 3.69
N TYR A 39 -9.41 2.11 2.40
CA TYR A 39 -8.32 1.79 1.47
C TYR A 39 -8.77 1.99 0.02
N PHE A 40 -7.78 2.06 -0.87
CA PHE A 40 -7.94 2.13 -2.31
C PHE A 40 -7.21 0.96 -2.97
N GLN A 41 -7.78 0.40 -4.04
CA GLN A 41 -7.20 -0.72 -4.78
C GLN A 41 -7.44 -0.55 -6.28
N THR A 42 -6.36 -0.65 -7.06
CA THR A 42 -6.42 -0.88 -8.51
C THR A 42 -6.57 -2.37 -8.80
N VAL A 43 -7.36 -2.71 -9.82
CA VAL A 43 -7.66 -4.09 -10.22
C VAL A 43 -7.05 -4.30 -11.59
N ASN A 44 -5.77 -4.65 -11.66
CA ASN A 44 -5.07 -4.91 -12.91
C ASN A 44 -4.78 -6.44 -13.04
N GLY A 45 -5.79 -7.29 -13.29
CA GLY A 45 -5.49 -8.72 -13.40
C GLY A 45 -6.50 -9.64 -14.08
N ALA A 46 -5.94 -10.49 -14.95
CA ALA A 46 -6.55 -11.65 -15.60
C ALA A 46 -7.26 -12.57 -14.60
N GLY A 47 -8.54 -12.29 -14.35
CA GLY A 47 -9.42 -13.14 -13.56
C GLY A 47 -10.90 -12.78 -13.69
N GLY A 48 -11.22 -11.87 -14.62
CA GLY A 48 -12.45 -11.11 -14.61
C GLY A 48 -12.32 -9.96 -13.64
N ASP A 49 -12.26 -8.75 -14.18
CA ASP A 49 -11.99 -7.45 -13.51
C ASP A 49 -13.01 -7.12 -12.39
N GLY A 50 -13.92 -8.03 -12.07
CA GLY A 50 -15.04 -7.83 -11.18
C GLY A 50 -15.89 -6.63 -11.59
N GLY A 51 -15.81 -6.21 -12.86
CA GLY A 51 -16.48 -5.03 -13.40
C GLY A 51 -15.94 -3.68 -12.94
N VAL A 52 -14.73 -3.57 -12.39
CA VAL A 52 -14.10 -2.28 -12.03
C VAL A 52 -12.62 -2.28 -12.40
N GLU A 53 -12.07 -1.10 -12.72
CA GLU A 53 -10.62 -0.90 -12.89
C GLU A 53 -9.96 -0.51 -11.56
N ALA A 54 -10.70 0.17 -10.68
CA ALA A 54 -10.28 0.46 -9.31
C ALA A 54 -11.48 0.68 -8.40
N TYR A 55 -11.27 0.59 -7.09
CA TYR A 55 -12.30 0.90 -6.10
C TYR A 55 -11.69 1.41 -4.79
N ALA A 56 -12.48 2.21 -4.07
CA ALA A 56 -12.24 2.58 -2.69
C ALA A 56 -13.29 1.94 -1.79
N GLU A 57 -12.87 1.40 -0.65
CA GLU A 57 -13.75 1.03 0.45
C GLU A 57 -13.72 2.16 1.49
N LEU A 58 -14.88 2.58 1.98
CA LEU A 58 -15.01 3.56 3.04
C LEU A 58 -15.03 2.89 4.41
N HIS A 59 -14.78 3.63 5.49
CA HIS A 59 -14.90 3.11 6.86
C HIS A 59 -16.31 2.62 7.20
N SER A 60 -17.33 3.09 6.48
CA SER A 60 -18.70 2.60 6.55
C SER A 60 -18.90 1.19 5.95
N GLY A 61 -17.91 0.67 5.21
CA GLY A 61 -18.01 -0.56 4.40
C GLY A 61 -18.64 -0.33 3.02
N GLU A 62 -19.06 0.90 2.72
CA GLU A 62 -19.52 1.29 1.38
C GLU A 62 -18.37 1.29 0.38
N VAL A 63 -18.68 0.94 -0.86
CA VAL A 63 -17.70 0.89 -1.95
C VAL A 63 -18.01 1.93 -3.02
N VAL A 64 -16.97 2.62 -3.48
CA VAL A 64 -16.98 3.50 -4.64
C VAL A 64 -16.07 2.92 -5.70
N GLY A 65 -16.58 2.61 -6.88
CA GLY A 65 -15.83 1.97 -7.97
C GLY A 65 -15.69 2.86 -9.21
N VAL A 66 -14.69 2.58 -10.03
CA VAL A 66 -14.49 3.21 -11.35
C VAL A 66 -14.32 2.15 -12.44
N GLN A 67 -14.79 2.47 -13.64
CA GLN A 67 -14.56 1.70 -14.85
C GLN A 67 -14.14 2.63 -15.99
N ALA A 68 -12.94 2.43 -16.54
CA ALA A 68 -12.51 3.10 -17.75
C ALA A 68 -12.93 2.31 -19.00
N LYS A 69 -13.39 3.00 -20.04
CA LYS A 69 -13.63 2.41 -21.36
C LYS A 69 -13.19 3.36 -22.47
N TRP A 70 -12.24 2.90 -23.29
CA TRP A 70 -11.73 3.65 -24.44
C TRP A 70 -12.69 3.61 -25.64
N PHE A 71 -13.78 4.37 -25.55
CA PHE A 71 -14.78 4.49 -26.61
C PHE A 71 -14.73 5.85 -27.30
N VAL A 72 -13.81 6.00 -28.25
CA VAL A 72 -13.65 7.25 -29.03
C VAL A 72 -14.65 7.38 -30.20
N GLY A 73 -15.12 6.25 -30.74
CA GLY A 73 -16.07 6.21 -31.86
C GLY A 73 -17.53 6.41 -31.44
N SER A 74 -18.47 6.10 -32.34
CA SER A 74 -19.92 6.23 -32.07
C SER A 74 -20.37 5.42 -30.85
N PHE A 75 -21.08 6.06 -29.94
CA PHE A 75 -21.61 5.45 -28.72
C PHE A 75 -22.98 4.81 -29.00
N GLN A 76 -22.97 3.50 -29.28
CA GLN A 76 -24.15 2.74 -29.71
C GLN A 76 -24.56 1.69 -28.65
N ASP A 77 -25.62 0.94 -28.93
CA ASP A 77 -26.16 -0.10 -28.03
C ASP A 77 -25.11 -1.13 -27.59
N LYS A 78 -24.09 -1.42 -28.43
CA LYS A 78 -23.00 -2.34 -28.06
C LYS A 78 -22.18 -1.79 -26.88
N GLN A 79 -21.77 -0.53 -26.92
CA GLN A 79 -21.01 0.11 -25.84
C GLN A 79 -21.86 0.22 -24.56
N ILE A 80 -23.13 0.59 -24.70
CA ILE A 80 -24.11 0.64 -23.60
C ILE A 80 -24.25 -0.74 -22.93
N LYS A 81 -24.38 -1.81 -23.71
CA LYS A 81 -24.43 -3.19 -23.20
C LYS A 81 -23.16 -3.59 -22.45
N GLN A 82 -21.98 -3.21 -22.93
CA GLN A 82 -20.71 -3.50 -22.26
C GLN A 82 -20.61 -2.78 -20.90
N ILE A 83 -21.01 -1.51 -20.83
CA ILE A 83 -21.02 -0.75 -19.57
C ILE A 83 -22.00 -1.38 -18.58
N ARG A 84 -23.23 -1.71 -19.02
CA ARG A 84 -24.23 -2.36 -18.17
C ARG A 84 -23.74 -3.70 -17.63
N LYS A 85 -23.09 -4.52 -18.46
CA LYS A 85 -22.49 -5.78 -18.02
C LYS A 85 -21.47 -5.54 -16.90
N SER A 86 -20.59 -4.55 -17.07
CA SER A 86 -19.56 -4.21 -16.08
C SER A 86 -20.20 -3.77 -14.75
N VAL A 87 -21.21 -2.90 -14.80
CA VAL A 87 -21.96 -2.45 -13.60
C VAL A 87 -22.62 -3.63 -12.87
N VAL A 88 -23.25 -4.55 -13.60
CA VAL A 88 -23.90 -5.73 -13.01
C VAL A 88 -22.86 -6.62 -12.33
N THR A 89 -21.75 -6.90 -13.01
CA THR A 89 -20.64 -7.68 -12.43
C THR A 89 -20.07 -7.00 -11.20
N ALA A 90 -19.86 -5.68 -11.24
CA ALA A 90 -19.37 -4.91 -10.10
C ALA A 90 -20.29 -5.01 -8.88
N LYS A 91 -21.60 -4.91 -9.08
CA LYS A 91 -22.58 -5.04 -8.00
C LYS A 91 -22.70 -6.47 -7.46
N GLN A 92 -22.51 -7.48 -8.30
CA GLN A 92 -22.49 -8.90 -7.89
C GLN A 92 -21.26 -9.21 -7.04
N VAL A 93 -20.08 -8.74 -7.46
CA VAL A 93 -18.82 -8.96 -6.75
C VAL A 93 -18.73 -8.09 -5.50
N ARG A 94 -19.30 -6.88 -5.54
CA ARG A 94 -19.25 -5.89 -4.44
C ARG A 94 -20.67 -5.42 -4.11
N PRO A 95 -21.43 -6.18 -3.29
CA PRO A 95 -22.80 -5.83 -2.95
C PRO A 95 -22.98 -4.47 -2.27
N SER A 96 -21.94 -3.96 -1.59
CA SER A 96 -21.91 -2.64 -0.94
C SER A 96 -21.49 -1.48 -1.87
N LEU A 97 -21.41 -1.71 -3.20
CA LEU A 97 -21.13 -0.67 -4.19
C LEU A 97 -22.25 0.38 -4.23
N GLN A 98 -21.95 1.57 -3.70
CA GLN A 98 -22.89 2.70 -3.62
C GLN A 98 -22.74 3.67 -4.80
N ARG A 99 -21.52 3.84 -5.30
CA ARG A 99 -21.23 4.77 -6.39
C ARG A 99 -20.29 4.13 -7.40
N TYR A 100 -20.63 4.30 -8.67
CA TYR A 100 -19.90 3.69 -9.77
C TYR A 100 -19.65 4.74 -10.87
N VAL A 101 -18.38 5.09 -11.05
CA VAL A 101 -17.92 6.07 -12.03
C VAL A 101 -17.57 5.33 -13.31
N VAL A 102 -18.02 5.84 -14.45
CA VAL A 102 -17.61 5.34 -15.77
C VAL A 102 -16.83 6.46 -16.45
N CYS A 103 -15.61 6.16 -16.89
CA CYS A 103 -14.74 7.09 -17.59
C CYS A 103 -14.76 6.80 -19.09
N ILE A 104 -15.05 7.81 -19.90
CA ILE A 104 -15.12 7.69 -21.37
C ILE A 104 -14.44 8.91 -22.02
N PRO A 105 -13.54 8.72 -23.01
CA PRO A 105 -12.76 9.79 -23.61
C PRO A 105 -13.55 10.57 -24.69
N ARG A 106 -14.84 10.82 -24.48
CA ARG A 106 -15.69 11.61 -25.39
C ARG A 106 -16.82 12.29 -24.63
N GLU A 107 -17.30 13.39 -25.18
CA GLU A 107 -18.52 14.04 -24.72
C GLU A 107 -19.73 13.12 -24.94
N LEU A 108 -20.57 13.06 -23.91
CA LEU A 108 -21.85 12.37 -23.96
C LEU A 108 -22.94 13.43 -23.89
N GLN A 109 -23.68 13.60 -24.98
CA GLN A 109 -24.83 14.49 -24.98
C GLN A 109 -25.84 14.03 -23.91
N SER A 110 -26.53 14.99 -23.28
CA SER A 110 -27.48 14.85 -22.18
C SER A 110 -28.66 13.87 -22.40
N HIS A 111 -28.71 13.19 -23.55
CA HIS A 111 -29.62 12.08 -23.86
C HIS A 111 -29.11 10.70 -23.39
N ALA A 112 -28.10 10.64 -22.52
CA ALA A 112 -27.51 9.38 -22.12
C ALA A 112 -28.51 8.52 -21.30
N ARG A 113 -28.90 7.37 -21.86
CA ARG A 113 -29.65 6.28 -21.17
C ARG A 113 -28.88 5.65 -19.99
N ILE A 114 -27.70 6.18 -19.65
CA ILE A 114 -26.80 5.80 -18.55
C ILE A 114 -26.18 7.09 -18.02
N LYS A 115 -26.21 7.30 -16.70
CA LYS A 115 -25.46 8.37 -16.03
C LYS A 115 -23.98 7.98 -16.01
N VAL A 116 -23.22 8.39 -17.01
CA VAL A 116 -21.76 8.24 -17.03
C VAL A 116 -21.18 9.28 -16.08
N GLY A 117 -20.25 8.84 -15.24
CA GLY A 117 -19.67 9.69 -14.20
C GLY A 117 -18.75 10.74 -14.80
N TRP A 118 -17.79 10.31 -15.63
CA TRP A 118 -16.72 11.13 -16.17
C TRP A 118 -16.60 10.97 -17.70
N ASP A 119 -17.19 11.90 -18.45
CA ASP A 119 -16.95 12.06 -19.89
C ASP A 119 -15.69 12.90 -20.15
N ALA A 120 -15.41 13.21 -21.42
CA ALA A 120 -14.22 13.99 -21.79
C ALA A 120 -14.17 15.34 -21.05
N HIS A 121 -15.29 16.07 -20.95
CA HIS A 121 -15.36 17.33 -20.23
C HIS A 121 -14.97 17.15 -18.76
N ARG A 122 -15.61 16.21 -18.06
CA ARG A 122 -15.33 15.98 -16.64
C ARG A 122 -13.91 15.49 -16.39
N LEU A 123 -13.32 14.70 -17.30
CA LEU A 123 -11.92 14.27 -17.21
C LEU A 123 -10.96 15.45 -17.34
N LEU A 124 -11.22 16.39 -18.25
CA LEU A 124 -10.45 17.62 -18.38
C LEU A 124 -10.58 18.51 -17.13
N GLU A 125 -11.77 18.59 -16.53
CA GLU A 125 -11.94 19.27 -15.24
C GLU A 125 -11.11 18.60 -14.14
N GLN A 126 -11.09 17.26 -14.07
CA GLN A 126 -10.26 16.56 -13.09
C GLN A 126 -8.76 16.81 -13.30
N LEU A 127 -8.29 16.87 -14.55
CA LEU A 127 -6.89 17.20 -14.85
C LEU A 127 -6.49 18.62 -14.40
N GLN A 128 -7.43 19.54 -14.36
CA GLN A 128 -7.21 20.94 -13.94
C GLN A 128 -7.32 21.15 -12.42
N VAL A 129 -7.66 20.10 -11.65
CA VAL A 129 -7.68 20.20 -10.17
C VAL A 129 -6.25 20.45 -9.68
N PRO A 130 -6.02 21.43 -8.78
CA PRO A 130 -4.70 21.68 -8.22
C PRO A 130 -4.06 20.43 -7.62
N GLY A 131 -2.78 20.22 -7.93
CA GLY A 131 -2.05 19.01 -7.58
C GLY A 131 -2.15 17.88 -8.62
N ASN A 132 -2.73 18.11 -9.80
CA ASN A 132 -2.72 17.15 -10.92
C ASN A 132 -1.82 17.60 -12.08
N GLU A 133 -1.05 18.67 -11.91
CA GLU A 133 -0.24 19.29 -12.95
C GLU A 133 0.78 18.29 -13.52
N GLY A 134 1.48 17.53 -12.67
CA GLY A 134 2.43 16.52 -13.16
C GLY A 134 1.76 15.32 -13.83
N ILE A 135 0.52 14.96 -13.45
CA ILE A 135 -0.28 13.95 -14.18
C ILE A 135 -0.58 14.47 -15.57
N GLN A 136 -1.03 15.73 -15.68
CA GLN A 136 -1.29 16.38 -16.97
C GLN A 136 -0.04 16.39 -17.85
N ARG A 137 1.10 16.86 -17.31
CA ARG A 137 2.36 16.92 -18.07
C ARG A 137 2.82 15.53 -18.50
N PHE A 138 2.81 14.57 -17.57
CA PHE A 138 3.20 13.20 -17.86
C PHE A 138 2.37 12.60 -18.99
N TRP A 139 1.04 12.69 -18.94
CA TRP A 139 0.17 12.03 -19.91
C TRP A 139 -0.07 12.82 -21.20
N PHE A 140 0.20 14.12 -21.28
CA PHE A 140 -0.15 14.94 -22.46
C PHE A 140 0.98 15.76 -23.06
N GLU A 141 2.14 15.83 -22.39
CA GLU A 141 3.33 16.52 -22.93
C GLU A 141 4.38 15.52 -23.43
N LYS A 142 5.50 16.06 -23.92
CA LYS A 142 6.65 15.27 -24.36
C LYS A 142 7.22 14.49 -23.16
N GLU A 143 7.66 13.27 -23.41
CA GLU A 143 8.22 12.39 -22.39
C GLU A 143 9.54 12.95 -21.83
N GLU A 144 9.45 13.65 -20.70
CA GLU A 144 10.58 14.20 -19.94
C GLU A 144 10.92 13.36 -18.70
N LEU A 145 9.95 12.60 -18.18
CA LEU A 145 10.10 11.70 -17.04
C LEU A 145 9.70 10.28 -17.44
N SER A 146 10.67 9.37 -17.45
CA SER A 146 10.44 7.98 -17.86
C SER A 146 11.35 7.01 -17.14
N LEU A 147 10.95 5.73 -17.08
CA LEU A 147 11.78 4.69 -16.47
C LEU A 147 13.15 4.54 -17.17
N PRO A 148 13.25 4.55 -18.52
CA PRO A 148 14.54 4.55 -19.21
C PRO A 148 15.41 5.76 -18.83
N ALA A 149 14.83 6.94 -18.65
CA ALA A 149 15.58 8.12 -18.20
C ALA A 149 16.15 7.91 -16.79
N LEU A 150 15.37 7.37 -15.85
CA LEU A 150 15.84 7.05 -14.49
C LEU A 150 16.94 5.98 -14.51
N GLN A 151 16.78 4.93 -15.32
CA GLN A 151 17.79 3.90 -15.51
C GLN A 151 19.10 4.47 -16.06
N HIS A 152 19.02 5.35 -17.07
CA HIS A 152 20.19 6.02 -17.63
C HIS A 152 20.89 6.90 -16.59
N THR A 153 20.14 7.70 -15.81
CA THR A 153 20.71 8.51 -14.71
C THR A 153 21.43 7.64 -13.68
N PHE A 154 20.86 6.48 -13.32
CA PHE A 154 21.52 5.53 -12.43
C PHE A 154 22.80 4.95 -13.05
N GLN A 155 22.77 4.55 -14.33
CA GLN A 155 23.95 4.02 -15.04
C GLN A 155 25.09 5.05 -15.08
N VAL A 156 24.78 6.33 -15.27
CA VAL A 156 25.77 7.41 -15.19
C VAL A 156 26.36 7.53 -13.77
N ALA A 157 25.53 7.40 -12.73
CA ALA A 157 26.00 7.39 -11.35
C ALA A 157 26.89 6.17 -11.04
N GLU A 158 26.48 4.98 -11.50
CA GLU A 158 27.19 3.70 -11.39
C GLU A 158 28.57 3.75 -12.05
N ALA A 159 28.65 4.24 -13.29
CA ALA A 159 29.91 4.40 -14.01
C ALA A 159 30.80 5.54 -13.45
N GLY A 160 30.18 6.49 -12.76
CA GLY A 160 30.83 7.67 -12.18
C GLY A 160 31.17 7.49 -10.71
N TRP A 161 30.44 8.20 -9.85
CA TRP A 161 30.80 8.37 -8.43
C TRP A 161 30.52 7.13 -7.56
N LEU A 162 29.72 6.18 -8.04
CA LEU A 162 29.47 4.91 -7.35
C LEU A 162 30.47 3.81 -7.72
N ARG A 163 31.26 3.98 -8.79
CA ARG A 163 32.12 2.92 -9.37
C ARG A 163 33.01 2.19 -8.37
N GLU A 164 33.56 2.92 -7.40
CA GLU A 164 34.45 2.37 -6.36
C GLU A 164 33.71 1.99 -5.05
N ARG A 165 32.44 2.38 -4.92
CA ARG A 165 31.64 2.25 -3.70
C ARG A 165 30.51 1.21 -3.80
N TYR A 166 30.18 0.79 -5.02
CA TYR A 166 29.14 -0.18 -5.32
C TYR A 166 29.70 -1.24 -6.27
N SER A 167 29.57 -2.51 -5.89
CA SER A 167 29.90 -3.64 -6.75
C SER A 167 28.76 -4.65 -6.74
N PRO A 168 27.99 -4.80 -7.83
CA PRO A 168 26.82 -5.68 -7.87
C PRO A 168 27.09 -7.13 -7.43
N GLU A 169 28.33 -7.60 -7.60
CA GLU A 169 28.75 -8.97 -7.26
C GLU A 169 28.93 -9.20 -5.75
N LEU A 170 29.15 -8.13 -4.97
CA LEU A 170 29.29 -8.21 -3.51
C LEU A 170 27.92 -8.35 -2.84
N HIS A 171 27.56 -9.60 -2.54
CA HIS A 171 26.31 -9.96 -1.88
C HIS A 171 26.51 -10.21 -0.38
N GLN A 172 26.03 -9.30 0.46
CA GLN A 172 25.69 -9.61 1.86
C GLN A 172 24.30 -9.05 2.16
N GLN A 173 23.42 -9.88 2.73
CA GLN A 173 22.18 -9.40 3.35
C GLN A 173 22.54 -8.91 4.75
N GLY A 174 22.41 -7.61 4.98
CA GLY A 174 22.65 -6.97 6.26
C GLY A 174 21.40 -6.33 6.85
N LEU A 175 21.61 -5.61 7.95
CA LEU A 175 20.54 -4.88 8.65
C LEU A 175 19.95 -3.75 7.79
N ILE A 176 20.75 -3.14 6.91
CA ILE A 176 20.31 -2.03 6.06
C ILE A 176 19.35 -2.55 5.00
N GLU A 177 19.67 -3.65 4.33
CA GLU A 177 18.83 -4.30 3.33
C GLU A 177 17.50 -4.76 3.94
N GLN A 178 17.51 -5.30 5.16
CA GLN A 178 16.29 -5.68 5.88
C GLN A 178 15.42 -4.45 6.20
N ALA A 179 16.03 -3.34 6.62
CA ALA A 179 15.30 -2.10 6.89
C ALA A 179 14.70 -1.49 5.62
N ILE A 180 15.43 -1.52 4.49
CA ILE A 180 14.91 -1.08 3.18
C ILE A 180 13.76 -1.99 2.74
N ALA A 181 13.89 -3.31 2.89
CA ALA A 181 12.85 -4.27 2.54
C ALA A 181 11.56 -4.08 3.38
N ALA A 182 11.71 -3.67 4.65
CA ALA A 182 10.61 -3.29 5.52
C ALA A 182 9.95 -1.98 5.09
N MET A 183 10.72 -0.92 4.83
CA MET A 183 10.24 0.38 4.33
C MET A 183 9.49 0.25 3.00
N LEU A 184 10.03 -0.54 2.07
CA LEU A 184 9.39 -0.83 0.79
C LEU A 184 8.21 -1.80 0.93
N PHE A 185 8.03 -2.43 2.09
CA PHE A 185 7.01 -3.42 2.36
C PHE A 185 7.03 -4.57 1.33
N THR A 186 8.22 -5.04 0.98
CA THR A 186 8.45 -6.02 -0.09
C THR A 186 7.73 -7.36 0.15
N PRO A 187 7.42 -8.15 -0.90
CA PRO A 187 6.76 -9.44 -0.76
C PRO A 187 7.43 -10.38 0.26
N ALA A 188 8.77 -10.45 0.23
CA ALA A 188 9.54 -11.27 1.15
C ALA A 188 9.38 -10.81 2.61
N HIS A 189 9.41 -9.50 2.87
CA HIS A 189 9.18 -8.96 4.21
C HIS A 189 7.75 -9.22 4.69
N ARG A 190 6.75 -9.03 3.82
CA ARG A 190 5.35 -9.31 4.17
C ARG A 190 5.10 -10.77 4.48
N GLN A 191 5.74 -11.70 3.77
CA GLN A 191 5.65 -13.13 4.09
C GLN A 191 6.12 -13.41 5.53
N GLN A 192 7.17 -12.73 6.00
CA GLN A 192 7.62 -12.84 7.39
C GLN A 192 6.58 -12.29 8.37
N LEU A 193 5.98 -11.14 8.08
CA LEU A 193 4.91 -10.56 8.90
C LEU A 193 3.65 -11.45 8.94
N VAL A 194 3.23 -11.96 7.79
CA VAL A 194 2.09 -12.89 7.66
C VAL A 194 2.35 -14.17 8.47
N ALA A 195 3.56 -14.72 8.43
CA ALA A 195 3.94 -15.87 9.24
C ALA A 195 3.83 -15.55 10.74
N GLY A 196 4.33 -14.39 11.18
CA GLY A 196 4.22 -13.94 12.56
C GLY A 196 2.77 -13.76 13.03
N VAL A 197 1.93 -13.11 12.22
CA VAL A 197 0.49 -12.94 12.52
C VAL A 197 -0.21 -14.30 12.58
N THR A 198 0.10 -15.20 11.65
CA THR A 198 -0.47 -16.55 11.60
C THR A 198 -0.14 -17.32 12.88
N GLN A 199 1.10 -17.22 13.38
CA GLN A 199 1.50 -17.83 14.65
C GLN A 199 0.68 -17.29 15.83
N GLN A 200 0.44 -15.97 15.91
CA GLN A 200 -0.39 -15.40 16.97
C GLN A 200 -1.85 -15.83 16.85
N MET A 201 -2.39 -15.91 15.63
CA MET A 201 -3.75 -16.42 15.37
C MET A 201 -3.91 -17.86 15.89
N THR A 202 -2.95 -18.74 15.61
CA THR A 202 -3.00 -20.12 16.11
C THR A 202 -3.02 -20.19 17.63
N ARG A 203 -2.27 -19.32 18.33
CA ARG A 203 -2.30 -19.24 19.80
C ARG A 203 -3.68 -18.83 20.33
N VAL A 204 -4.32 -17.85 19.70
CA VAL A 204 -5.67 -17.39 20.07
C VAL A 204 -6.71 -18.49 19.79
N GLN A 205 -6.62 -19.18 18.66
CA GLN A 205 -7.52 -20.29 18.32
C GLN A 205 -7.41 -21.44 19.32
N LEU A 206 -6.18 -21.80 19.73
CA LEU A 206 -5.96 -22.80 20.77
C LEU A 206 -6.57 -22.36 22.11
N ALA A 207 -6.42 -21.09 22.49
CA ALA A 207 -7.02 -20.55 23.71
C ALA A 207 -8.56 -20.64 23.71
N ILE A 208 -9.18 -20.29 22.57
CA ILE A 208 -10.63 -20.42 22.38
C ILE A 208 -11.08 -21.89 22.50
N GLN A 209 -10.31 -22.84 21.95
CA GLN A 209 -10.61 -24.26 22.08
C GLN A 209 -10.48 -24.75 23.53
N LEU A 210 -9.40 -24.39 24.23
CA LEU A 210 -9.21 -24.73 25.65
C LEU A 210 -10.35 -24.20 26.52
N LEU A 211 -10.83 -22.99 26.23
CA LEU A 211 -11.97 -22.39 26.92
C LEU A 211 -13.27 -23.16 26.64
N ALA A 212 -13.49 -23.59 25.39
CA ALA A 212 -14.64 -24.40 25.04
C ALA A 212 -14.62 -25.76 25.75
N ASP A 213 -13.46 -26.43 25.79
CA ASP A 213 -13.28 -27.72 26.49
C ASP A 213 -13.53 -27.57 28.00
N TYR A 214 -13.06 -26.47 28.59
CA TYR A 214 -13.33 -26.13 29.99
C TYR A 214 -14.84 -25.94 30.23
N GLN A 215 -15.52 -25.15 29.39
CA GLN A 215 -16.95 -24.86 29.53
C GLN A 215 -17.86 -26.08 29.34
N GLN A 216 -17.41 -27.10 28.59
CA GLN A 216 -18.16 -28.34 28.39
C GLN A 216 -18.14 -29.28 29.61
N GLN A 217 -17.08 -29.23 30.41
CA GLN A 217 -16.81 -30.22 31.45
C GLN A 217 -16.87 -29.64 32.87
N ALA A 218 -16.60 -28.34 33.03
CA ALA A 218 -16.70 -27.65 34.31
C ALA A 218 -18.10 -27.08 34.52
N VAL A 219 -18.54 -26.99 35.78
CA VAL A 219 -19.75 -26.26 36.18
C VAL A 219 -19.31 -25.03 36.97
N PRO A 220 -18.87 -23.95 36.30
CA PRO A 220 -18.45 -22.73 36.99
C PRO A 220 -19.65 -22.06 37.68
N GLY A 221 -19.39 -21.36 38.78
CA GLY A 221 -20.38 -20.46 39.38
C GLY A 221 -20.78 -19.34 38.40
N PRO A 222 -21.94 -18.69 38.60
CA PRO A 222 -22.51 -17.73 37.64
C PRO A 222 -21.57 -16.55 37.32
N ALA A 223 -20.84 -16.03 38.31
CA ALA A 223 -19.87 -14.94 38.09
C ALA A 223 -18.74 -15.35 37.13
N LEU A 224 -18.13 -16.51 37.38
CA LEU A 224 -17.06 -17.05 36.52
C LEU A 224 -17.60 -17.41 35.13
N ALA A 225 -18.83 -17.95 35.03
CA ALA A 225 -19.47 -18.24 33.75
C ALA A 225 -19.60 -16.98 32.88
N THR A 226 -20.02 -15.85 33.45
CA THR A 226 -20.10 -14.57 32.75
C THR A 226 -18.72 -14.08 32.30
N GLN A 227 -17.72 -14.11 33.19
CA GLN A 227 -16.36 -13.69 32.84
C GLN A 227 -15.75 -14.54 31.72
N LEU A 228 -16.01 -15.85 31.71
CA LEU A 228 -15.56 -16.75 30.64
C LEU A 228 -16.28 -16.47 29.31
N GLN A 229 -17.54 -16.04 29.34
CA GLN A 229 -18.26 -15.62 28.14
C GLN A 229 -17.69 -14.31 27.57
N GLU A 230 -17.38 -13.33 28.42
CA GLU A 230 -16.71 -12.08 28.03
C GLU A 230 -15.32 -12.35 27.45
N LEU A 231 -14.54 -13.22 28.09
CA LEU A 231 -13.22 -13.66 27.59
C LEU A 231 -13.34 -14.30 26.20
N ARG A 232 -14.33 -15.17 25.98
CA ARG A 232 -14.57 -15.79 24.68
C ARG A 232 -14.86 -14.74 23.61
N ALA A 233 -15.72 -13.78 23.91
CA ALA A 233 -16.04 -12.70 22.99
C ALA A 233 -14.81 -11.83 22.66
N TYR A 234 -13.99 -11.53 23.68
CA TYR A 234 -12.72 -10.80 23.50
C TYR A 234 -11.73 -11.56 22.62
N TRP A 235 -11.50 -12.86 22.85
CA TRP A 235 -10.60 -13.66 22.03
C TRP A 235 -11.10 -13.89 20.60
N GLN A 236 -12.42 -14.03 20.40
CA GLN A 236 -13.01 -14.08 19.06
C GLN A 236 -12.81 -12.75 18.31
N SER A 237 -12.99 -11.62 18.98
CA SER A 237 -12.70 -10.28 18.44
C SER A 237 -11.22 -10.13 18.07
N LEU A 238 -10.31 -10.58 18.95
CA LEU A 238 -8.86 -10.60 18.69
C LEU A 238 -8.50 -11.45 17.47
N GLU A 239 -9.10 -12.64 17.33
CA GLU A 239 -8.90 -13.51 16.18
C GLU A 239 -9.35 -12.83 14.88
N GLN A 240 -10.50 -12.16 14.88
CA GLN A 240 -11.00 -11.43 13.71
C GLN A 240 -10.10 -10.25 13.35
N ARG A 241 -9.57 -9.53 14.33
CA ARG A 241 -8.61 -8.43 14.10
C ARG A 241 -7.32 -8.96 13.47
N LEU A 242 -6.76 -10.04 14.01
CA LEU A 242 -5.57 -10.69 13.43
C LEU A 242 -5.81 -11.20 12.00
N LYS A 243 -7.00 -11.79 11.72
CA LYS A 243 -7.42 -12.16 10.35
C LYS A 243 -7.43 -10.95 9.42
N GLY A 244 -7.93 -9.81 9.89
CA GLY A 244 -7.91 -8.55 9.17
C GLY A 244 -6.50 -8.06 8.85
N ILE A 245 -5.59 -8.08 9.83
CA ILE A 245 -4.17 -7.72 9.64
C ILE A 245 -3.52 -8.63 8.59
N LYS A 246 -3.71 -9.95 8.74
CA LYS A 246 -3.17 -10.95 7.81
C LYS A 246 -3.61 -10.67 6.38
N ALA A 247 -4.91 -10.50 6.17
CA ALA A 247 -5.48 -10.23 4.85
C ALA A 247 -4.97 -8.90 4.26
N ALA A 248 -4.74 -7.89 5.10
CA ALA A 248 -4.19 -6.61 4.67
C ALA A 248 -2.73 -6.75 4.19
N PHE A 249 -1.87 -7.44 4.96
CA PHE A 249 -0.49 -7.70 4.57
C PHE A 249 -0.38 -8.56 3.30
N GLU A 250 -1.27 -9.56 3.16
CA GLU A 250 -1.35 -10.37 1.92
C GLU A 250 -1.71 -9.52 0.70
N ARG A 251 -2.46 -8.43 0.87
CA ARG A 251 -2.81 -7.47 -0.19
C ARG A 251 -1.80 -6.35 -0.37
N GLY A 252 -0.68 -6.34 0.37
CA GLY A 252 0.30 -5.26 0.30
C GLY A 252 -0.13 -3.96 0.98
N GLN A 253 -1.15 -3.99 1.84
CA GLN A 253 -1.56 -2.84 2.64
C GLN A 253 -0.63 -2.68 3.84
N ASP A 254 0.26 -1.68 3.79
CA ASP A 254 1.25 -1.39 4.84
C ASP A 254 0.64 -0.69 6.07
N GLN A 255 -0.53 -0.06 5.93
CA GLN A 255 -1.27 0.57 7.03
C GLN A 255 -2.71 0.03 7.18
N PRO A 256 -2.89 -1.20 7.70
CA PRO A 256 -4.23 -1.72 7.91
C PRO A 256 -5.00 -0.92 8.96
N SER A 257 -6.24 -0.54 8.64
CA SER A 257 -7.20 -0.06 9.63
C SER A 257 -7.84 -1.25 10.36
N LEU A 258 -7.72 -1.23 11.69
CA LEU A 258 -8.39 -2.20 12.54
C LEU A 258 -9.60 -1.59 13.23
N PRO A 259 -10.68 -2.37 13.39
CA PRO A 259 -11.75 -1.98 14.29
C PRO A 259 -11.19 -1.79 15.71
N PRO A 260 -11.81 -0.91 16.50
CA PRO A 260 -11.40 -0.68 17.88
C PRO A 260 -11.42 -2.00 18.67
N PRO A 261 -10.52 -2.16 19.65
CA PRO A 261 -10.53 -3.35 20.48
C PRO A 261 -11.86 -3.49 21.21
N SER A 262 -12.34 -4.73 21.33
CA SER A 262 -13.33 -5.06 22.36
C SER A 262 -12.74 -4.76 23.73
N ALA A 263 -13.58 -4.34 24.68
CA ALA A 263 -13.15 -4.13 26.06
C ALA A 263 -12.42 -5.38 26.58
N SER A 264 -11.16 -5.21 27.01
CA SER A 264 -10.39 -6.32 27.57
C SER A 264 -11.00 -6.73 28.91
N PRO A 265 -11.24 -8.03 29.14
CA PRO A 265 -11.61 -8.50 30.47
C PRO A 265 -10.45 -8.27 31.45
N ASP A 266 -10.77 -8.26 32.75
CA ASP A 266 -9.76 -8.28 33.81
C ASP A 266 -9.13 -9.68 33.90
N GLY A 267 -8.00 -9.84 33.21
CA GLY A 267 -7.27 -11.10 33.15
C GLY A 267 -6.74 -11.57 34.51
N LEU A 268 -6.41 -10.66 35.42
CA LEU A 268 -5.90 -11.02 36.75
C LEU A 268 -7.03 -11.61 37.60
N ALA A 269 -8.15 -10.88 37.70
CA ALA A 269 -9.32 -11.37 38.43
C ALA A 269 -9.85 -12.70 37.86
N LEU A 270 -9.82 -12.86 36.53
CA LEU A 270 -10.23 -14.09 35.88
C LEU A 270 -9.27 -15.26 36.16
N ALA A 271 -7.96 -15.00 36.17
CA ALA A 271 -6.97 -16.02 36.51
C ALA A 271 -7.14 -16.50 37.95
N GLU A 272 -7.33 -15.59 38.91
CA GLU A 272 -7.59 -15.93 40.32
C GLU A 272 -8.87 -16.77 40.47
N ALA A 273 -9.97 -16.37 39.81
CA ALA A 273 -11.22 -17.10 39.83
C ALA A 273 -11.09 -18.51 39.21
N LEU A 274 -10.33 -18.65 38.12
CA LEU A 274 -10.04 -19.94 37.51
C LEU A 274 -9.18 -20.83 38.41
N GLU A 275 -8.18 -20.28 39.11
CA GLU A 275 -7.36 -21.02 40.07
C GLU A 275 -8.18 -21.61 41.21
N GLN A 276 -9.13 -20.84 41.75
CA GLN A 276 -10.01 -21.28 42.84
C GLN A 276 -11.09 -22.27 42.39
N ALA A 277 -11.45 -22.29 41.11
CA ALA A 277 -12.48 -23.17 40.59
C ALA A 277 -12.07 -24.65 40.68
N LEU A 278 -12.94 -25.46 41.28
CA LEU A 278 -12.81 -26.92 41.28
C LEU A 278 -13.11 -27.46 39.88
N VAL A 279 -12.23 -28.33 39.38
CA VAL A 279 -12.34 -28.92 38.04
C VAL A 279 -12.24 -30.44 38.10
N PRO A 280 -12.97 -31.17 37.22
CA PRO A 280 -12.79 -32.61 37.05
C PRO A 280 -11.35 -32.98 36.67
N THR A 281 -10.96 -34.22 36.94
CA THR A 281 -9.63 -34.76 36.62
C THR A 281 -9.29 -34.67 35.14
N THR A 282 -10.29 -34.72 34.27
CA THR A 282 -10.18 -34.59 32.80
C THR A 282 -9.67 -33.21 32.36
N LEU A 283 -9.81 -32.17 33.19
CA LEU A 283 -9.35 -30.81 32.90
C LEU A 283 -8.00 -30.47 33.55
N ARG A 284 -7.30 -31.43 34.20
CA ARG A 284 -6.02 -31.18 34.88
C ARG A 284 -4.94 -30.58 33.98
N SER A 285 -4.91 -30.97 32.70
CA SER A 285 -3.98 -30.43 31.70
C SER A 285 -4.49 -29.14 31.04
N VAL A 286 -5.81 -28.98 30.93
CA VAL A 286 -6.47 -27.82 30.29
C VAL A 286 -6.36 -26.57 31.16
N LYS A 287 -6.61 -26.68 32.47
CA LYS A 287 -6.64 -25.54 33.38
C LYS A 287 -5.32 -24.72 33.41
N PRO A 288 -4.13 -25.32 33.54
CA PRO A 288 -2.87 -24.57 33.51
C PRO A 288 -2.61 -23.87 32.16
N GLN A 289 -2.99 -24.52 31.06
CA GLN A 289 -2.85 -23.93 29.72
C GLN A 289 -3.80 -22.75 29.53
N LEU A 290 -5.04 -22.86 30.04
CA LEU A 290 -6.02 -21.79 30.02
C LEU A 290 -5.56 -20.59 30.87
N LEU A 291 -5.01 -20.82 32.07
CA LEU A 291 -4.42 -19.77 32.90
C LEU A 291 -3.28 -19.04 32.17
N THR A 292 -2.39 -19.79 31.50
CA THR A 292 -1.31 -19.23 30.68
C THR A 292 -1.86 -18.41 29.52
N ALA A 293 -2.91 -18.90 28.85
CA ALA A 293 -3.57 -18.18 27.77
C ALA A 293 -4.21 -16.88 28.28
N VAL A 294 -4.91 -16.90 29.42
CA VAL A 294 -5.48 -15.70 30.05
C VAL A 294 -4.36 -14.68 30.33
N ALA A 295 -3.27 -15.10 30.97
CA ALA A 295 -2.17 -14.20 31.32
C ALA A 295 -1.46 -13.57 30.10
N THR A 296 -1.40 -14.28 28.96
CA THR A 296 -0.64 -13.83 27.78
C THR A 296 -1.50 -13.18 26.69
N LEU A 297 -2.81 -13.48 26.68
CA LEU A 297 -3.77 -13.04 25.67
C LEU A 297 -4.87 -12.16 26.27
N THR A 298 -4.65 -11.53 27.42
CA THR A 298 -5.53 -10.49 27.95
C THR A 298 -4.72 -9.29 28.43
N GLY A 299 -5.39 -8.14 28.55
CA GLY A 299 -4.81 -6.94 29.12
C GLY A 299 -4.06 -6.03 28.12
N PRO A 300 -3.49 -4.93 28.61
CA PRO A 300 -2.94 -3.85 27.76
C PRO A 300 -1.68 -4.25 26.97
N SER A 301 -1.04 -5.37 27.29
CA SER A 301 0.13 -5.87 26.55
C SER A 301 -0.24 -6.34 25.14
N VAL A 302 -1.39 -7.01 24.98
CA VAL A 302 -1.87 -7.50 23.68
C VAL A 302 -2.10 -6.33 22.72
N GLU A 303 -2.80 -5.31 23.17
CA GLU A 303 -3.06 -4.11 22.36
C GLU A 303 -1.77 -3.36 22.01
N ARG A 304 -0.80 -3.30 22.94
CA ARG A 304 0.52 -2.73 22.64
C ARG A 304 1.28 -3.52 21.59
N GLU A 305 1.26 -4.85 21.63
CA GLU A 305 1.92 -5.68 20.62
C GLU A 305 1.26 -5.56 19.25
N LEU A 306 -0.08 -5.53 19.19
CA LEU A 306 -0.80 -5.25 17.95
C LEU A 306 -0.46 -3.86 17.40
N ALA A 307 -0.44 -2.83 18.26
CA ALA A 307 -0.09 -1.48 17.85
C ALA A 307 1.36 -1.39 17.32
N LYS A 308 2.32 -2.05 17.97
CA LYS A 308 3.70 -2.14 17.49
C LYS A 308 3.79 -2.79 16.12
N LEU A 309 3.08 -3.90 15.91
CA LEU A 309 3.04 -4.59 14.62
C LEU A 309 2.55 -3.65 13.50
N LEU A 310 1.53 -2.84 13.77
CA LEU A 310 1.01 -1.88 12.80
C LEU A 310 1.97 -0.71 12.55
N GLN A 311 2.56 -0.15 13.61
CA GLN A 311 3.51 0.97 13.50
C GLN A 311 4.82 0.57 12.81
N ALA A 312 5.33 -0.63 13.07
CA ALA A 312 6.57 -1.14 12.47
C ALA A 312 6.49 -1.23 10.93
N ASN A 313 5.29 -1.28 10.36
CA ASN A 313 5.05 -1.38 8.92
C ASN A 313 4.77 -0.03 8.26
N ALA A 314 4.83 1.08 9.00
CA ALA A 314 4.56 2.41 8.51
C ALA A 314 5.78 3.29 8.14
N PRO A 315 7.07 2.86 8.14
CA PRO A 315 8.14 3.81 7.82
C PRO A 315 8.12 4.11 6.32
N HIS A 316 7.67 5.32 5.96
CA HIS A 316 7.84 5.88 4.62
C HIS A 316 9.25 6.43 4.40
N ASN A 317 10.01 6.62 5.48
CA ASN A 317 11.35 7.19 5.49
C ASN A 317 12.30 6.28 6.28
N LEU A 318 13.55 6.15 5.80
CA LEU A 318 14.61 5.41 6.48
C LEU A 318 15.88 6.27 6.58
N LEU A 319 16.37 6.46 7.81
CA LEU A 319 17.66 7.12 8.06
C LEU A 319 18.70 6.07 8.48
N VAL A 320 19.76 5.93 7.67
CA VAL A 320 20.84 4.98 7.93
C VAL A 320 22.07 5.73 8.44
N LEU A 321 22.41 5.52 9.72
CA LEU A 321 23.61 6.10 10.35
C LEU A 321 24.63 4.99 10.61
N GLY A 322 25.90 5.26 10.33
CA GLY A 322 26.97 4.28 10.53
C GLY A 322 28.33 4.85 10.18
N ARG A 323 29.39 4.22 10.70
CA ARG A 323 30.78 4.61 10.40
C ARG A 323 31.08 4.48 8.89
N PRO A 324 32.13 5.13 8.38
CA PRO A 324 32.63 4.84 7.04
C PRO A 324 32.95 3.34 6.89
N GLY A 325 32.68 2.77 5.72
CA GLY A 325 32.95 1.36 5.43
C GLY A 325 31.86 0.37 5.90
N THR A 326 30.76 0.81 6.52
CA THR A 326 29.68 -0.10 6.95
C THR A 326 28.71 -0.51 5.84
N GLY A 327 29.03 -0.23 4.57
CA GLY A 327 28.21 -0.63 3.41
C GLY A 327 26.98 0.24 3.10
N LYS A 328 26.83 1.43 3.70
CA LYS A 328 25.65 2.31 3.49
C LYS A 328 25.39 2.65 2.01
N THR A 329 26.40 3.20 1.34
CA THR A 329 26.33 3.57 -0.09
C THR A 329 26.05 2.36 -0.96
N HIS A 330 26.70 1.23 -0.65
CA HIS A 330 26.49 -0.04 -1.38
C HIS A 330 25.05 -0.52 -1.26
N ALA A 331 24.49 -0.56 -0.04
CA ALA A 331 23.11 -0.99 0.20
C ALA A 331 22.08 -0.09 -0.49
N LEU A 332 22.26 1.23 -0.44
CA LEU A 332 21.39 2.19 -1.12
C LEU A 332 21.47 2.06 -2.65
N ALA A 333 22.68 1.97 -3.21
CA ALA A 333 22.88 1.79 -4.64
C ALA A 333 22.30 0.46 -5.13
N LYS A 334 22.50 -0.62 -4.37
CA LYS A 334 21.90 -1.93 -4.65
C LYS A 334 20.37 -1.86 -4.67
N ALA A 335 19.77 -1.24 -3.65
CA ALA A 335 18.32 -1.09 -3.58
C ALA A 335 17.78 -0.31 -4.78
N ALA A 336 18.39 0.82 -5.14
CA ALA A 336 18.00 1.58 -6.33
C ALA A 336 18.15 0.77 -7.63
N ALA A 337 19.25 0.03 -7.79
CA ALA A 337 19.49 -0.82 -8.95
C ALA A 337 18.47 -1.95 -9.08
N GLU A 338 18.17 -2.65 -7.99
CA GLU A 338 17.17 -3.73 -7.94
C GLU A 338 15.77 -3.20 -8.23
N HIS A 339 15.42 -2.04 -7.68
CA HIS A 339 14.14 -1.38 -7.90
C HIS A 339 13.95 -1.00 -9.38
N LEU A 340 14.96 -0.37 -9.99
CA LEU A 340 14.96 -0.04 -11.42
C LEU A 340 14.94 -1.27 -12.33
N ARG A 341 15.65 -2.34 -11.95
CA ARG A 341 15.66 -3.61 -12.69
C ARG A 341 14.31 -4.32 -12.62
N ALA A 342 13.59 -4.18 -11.51
CA ALA A 342 12.22 -4.66 -11.33
C ALA A 342 11.17 -3.80 -12.08
N GLY A 343 11.60 -2.82 -12.88
CA GLY A 343 10.72 -1.95 -13.63
C GLY A 343 10.11 -0.81 -12.82
N GLN A 344 10.63 -0.53 -11.62
CA GLN A 344 10.07 0.45 -10.69
C GLN A 344 10.93 1.72 -10.61
N PRO A 345 10.33 2.92 -10.46
CA PRO A 345 11.09 4.17 -10.43
C PRO A 345 11.97 4.28 -9.19
N ALA A 346 13.27 4.51 -9.38
CA ALA A 346 14.18 4.91 -8.31
C ALA A 346 15.10 6.05 -8.76
N VAL A 347 15.52 6.86 -7.80
CA VAL A 347 16.47 7.96 -8.00
C VAL A 347 17.54 7.88 -6.93
N ILE A 348 18.81 7.87 -7.35
CA ILE A 348 19.94 7.98 -6.43
C ILE A 348 20.55 9.39 -6.50
N ILE A 349 20.72 9.99 -5.34
CA ILE A 349 21.06 11.40 -5.15
C ILE A 349 22.33 11.44 -4.32
N ARG A 350 23.35 12.16 -4.81
CA ARG A 350 24.61 12.34 -4.08
C ARG A 350 24.59 13.69 -3.36
N ALA A 351 24.39 13.67 -2.04
CA ALA A 351 24.28 14.90 -1.25
C ALA A 351 25.51 15.82 -1.33
N LYS A 352 26.71 15.24 -1.48
CA LYS A 352 27.98 15.99 -1.66
C LYS A 352 27.93 17.03 -2.79
N SER A 353 27.22 16.74 -3.88
CA SER A 353 27.15 17.58 -5.09
C SER A 353 25.76 18.18 -5.33
N THR A 354 24.84 18.05 -4.39
CA THR A 354 23.46 18.50 -4.54
C THR A 354 23.11 19.48 -3.41
N PRO A 355 22.65 20.70 -3.74
CA PRO A 355 22.17 21.65 -2.74
C PRO A 355 21.01 21.06 -1.94
N GLY A 356 21.06 21.15 -0.61
CA GLY A 356 20.06 20.59 0.30
C GLY A 356 18.92 21.55 0.62
N ILE A 357 18.77 22.62 -0.16
CA ILE A 357 17.91 23.78 0.11
C ILE A 357 16.45 23.34 0.33
N ASP A 358 15.88 22.64 -0.64
CA ASP A 358 14.54 22.08 -0.60
C ASP A 358 14.44 20.84 -1.50
N TRP A 359 13.41 20.02 -1.30
CA TRP A 359 13.16 18.82 -2.11
C TRP A 359 13.03 19.08 -3.61
N PRO A 360 12.35 20.14 -4.07
CA PRO A 360 12.27 20.46 -5.49
C PRO A 360 13.63 20.68 -6.14
N THR A 361 14.52 21.44 -5.48
CA THR A 361 15.88 21.70 -5.97
C THR A 361 16.71 20.43 -5.99
N ILE A 362 16.61 19.62 -4.94
CA ILE A 362 17.28 18.31 -4.85
C ILE A 362 16.86 17.42 -6.03
N LEU A 363 15.56 17.28 -6.28
CA LEU A 363 15.03 16.41 -7.32
C LEU A 363 15.34 16.92 -8.73
N ARG A 364 15.24 18.23 -8.98
CA ARG A 364 15.65 18.83 -10.27
C ARG A 364 17.13 18.59 -10.55
N SER A 365 17.98 18.74 -9.53
CA SER A 365 19.42 18.48 -9.64
C SER A 365 19.71 17.02 -9.94
N ALA A 366 18.98 16.09 -9.31
CA ALA A 366 19.18 14.66 -9.50
C ALA A 366 18.65 14.14 -10.85
N LEU A 367 17.53 14.68 -11.32
CA LEU A 367 16.86 14.19 -12.52
C LEU A 367 17.35 14.85 -13.81
N GLY A 368 18.05 16.00 -13.73
CA GLY A 368 18.81 16.63 -14.82
C GLY A 368 17.97 17.21 -15.98
N GLY A 369 16.78 16.66 -16.25
CA GLY A 369 15.88 17.05 -17.35
C GLY A 369 14.62 17.79 -16.93
N LEU A 370 14.33 17.92 -15.64
CA LEU A 370 13.07 18.49 -15.11
C LEU A 370 13.21 19.94 -14.63
N LEU A 371 14.14 20.72 -15.21
CA LEU A 371 14.42 22.08 -14.75
C LEU A 371 13.21 23.02 -14.85
N ALA A 372 12.31 22.76 -15.81
CA ALA A 372 11.08 23.51 -16.02
C ALA A 372 9.90 23.00 -15.17
N TRP A 373 10.08 21.97 -14.35
CA TRP A 373 8.99 21.38 -13.57
C TRP A 373 8.87 22.03 -12.20
N SER A 374 7.64 22.31 -11.77
CA SER A 374 7.35 22.71 -10.39
C SER A 374 7.60 21.55 -9.41
N ALA A 375 7.62 21.86 -8.11
CA ALA A 375 7.71 20.84 -7.06
C ALA A 375 6.60 19.78 -7.19
N GLU A 376 5.35 20.24 -7.29
CA GLU A 376 4.16 19.41 -7.37
C GLU A 376 4.13 18.60 -8.66
N GLU A 377 4.58 19.18 -9.77
CA GLU A 377 4.70 18.47 -11.04
C GLU A 377 5.67 17.29 -10.95
N ILE A 378 6.83 17.45 -10.29
CA ILE A 378 7.80 16.37 -10.14
C ILE A 378 7.20 15.22 -9.32
N TRP A 379 6.59 15.54 -8.17
CA TRP A 379 6.00 14.54 -7.29
C TRP A 379 4.87 13.76 -7.96
N THR A 380 3.94 14.47 -8.58
CA THR A 380 2.77 13.87 -9.24
C THR A 380 3.14 13.21 -10.56
N GLY A 381 4.20 13.66 -11.23
CA GLY A 381 4.79 12.97 -12.38
C GLY A 381 5.47 11.65 -12.00
N LEU A 382 6.19 11.61 -10.87
CA LEU A 382 6.78 10.37 -10.34
C LEU A 382 5.69 9.37 -9.92
N GLU A 383 4.60 9.85 -9.31
CA GLU A 383 3.40 9.06 -9.02
C GLU A 383 2.78 8.50 -10.32
N ALA A 384 2.61 9.34 -11.35
CA ALA A 384 2.08 8.91 -12.64
C ALA A 384 2.99 7.85 -13.31
N LEU A 385 4.31 8.01 -13.20
CA LEU A 385 5.29 7.04 -13.69
C LEU A 385 5.19 5.70 -12.93
N ALA A 386 4.97 5.72 -11.62
CA ALA A 386 4.78 4.54 -10.79
C ALA A 386 3.51 3.77 -11.19
N VAL A 387 2.39 4.47 -11.36
CA VAL A 387 1.14 3.83 -11.82
C VAL A 387 1.27 3.30 -13.25
N ARG A 388 2.02 3.98 -14.13
CA ARG A 388 2.35 3.40 -15.45
C ARG A 388 3.14 2.10 -15.31
N ALA A 389 4.09 2.02 -14.37
CA ALA A 389 4.84 0.80 -14.12
C ALA A 389 3.94 -0.35 -13.64
N ASP A 390 2.88 -0.05 -12.87
CA ASP A 390 1.85 -1.05 -12.50
C ASP A 390 1.21 -1.67 -13.74
N SER A 391 0.80 -0.84 -14.71
CA SER A 391 0.19 -1.32 -15.97
C SER A 391 1.13 -2.24 -16.77
N TYR A 392 2.43 -1.92 -16.83
CA TYR A 392 3.42 -2.78 -17.52
C TYR A 392 3.59 -4.13 -16.84
N ARG A 393 3.68 -4.15 -15.50
CA ARG A 393 3.80 -5.41 -14.76
C ARG A 393 2.54 -6.25 -14.89
N ALA A 394 1.36 -5.63 -14.85
CA ALA A 394 0.11 -6.32 -15.09
C ALA A 394 0.10 -7.04 -16.45
N LEU A 395 0.57 -6.36 -17.53
CA LEU A 395 0.71 -6.98 -18.85
C LEU A 395 1.70 -8.16 -18.85
N ALA A 396 2.87 -8.00 -18.25
CA ALA A 396 3.88 -9.06 -18.17
C ALA A 396 3.37 -10.29 -17.39
N ARG A 397 2.56 -10.08 -16.34
CA ARG A 397 1.91 -11.16 -15.58
C ARG A 397 0.84 -11.88 -16.37
N GLN A 398 -0.03 -11.14 -17.07
CA GLN A 398 -1.05 -11.74 -17.94
C GLN A 398 -0.42 -12.65 -19.00
N ALA A 399 0.72 -12.24 -19.55
CA ALA A 399 1.49 -13.05 -20.50
C ALA A 399 2.13 -14.30 -19.88
N SER A 400 2.49 -14.26 -18.58
CA SER A 400 3.14 -15.36 -17.86
C SER A 400 2.19 -16.25 -17.04
N GLY A 401 0.90 -15.91 -16.96
CA GLY A 401 -0.10 -16.66 -16.20
C GLY A 401 0.04 -16.58 -14.68
N GLN A 402 0.80 -15.61 -14.17
CA GLN A 402 1.00 -15.41 -12.73
C GLN A 402 -0.20 -14.71 -12.09
N LEU A 403 -0.67 -15.25 -10.96
CA LEU A 403 -1.82 -14.78 -10.17
C LEU A 403 -1.42 -14.01 -8.90
N GLU A 404 -0.16 -13.60 -8.77
CA GLU A 404 0.32 -12.89 -7.57
C GLU A 404 -0.43 -11.57 -7.36
N THR A 405 -0.63 -11.21 -6.09
CA THR A 405 -1.32 -10.00 -5.66
C THR A 405 -0.64 -8.75 -6.20
N GLU A 406 -1.45 -7.80 -6.68
CA GLU A 406 -0.94 -6.54 -7.19
C GLU A 406 -0.63 -5.55 -6.07
N GLU A 407 0.64 -5.12 -6.05
CA GLU A 407 1.11 -4.07 -5.17
C GLU A 407 1.33 -2.79 -5.95
N PRO A 408 0.91 -1.63 -5.41
CA PRO A 408 1.22 -0.36 -6.05
C PRO A 408 2.73 -0.16 -6.10
N THR A 409 3.23 0.32 -7.24
CA THR A 409 4.64 0.69 -7.37
C THR A 409 4.98 1.83 -6.42
N LYS A 410 6.05 1.66 -5.65
CA LYS A 410 6.63 2.73 -4.84
C LYS A 410 7.75 3.42 -5.62
N VAL A 411 7.90 4.74 -5.45
CA VAL A 411 9.05 5.49 -5.97
C VAL A 411 10.12 5.49 -4.88
N LEU A 412 11.33 4.99 -5.19
CA LEU A 412 12.43 4.95 -4.23
C LEU A 412 13.37 6.14 -4.42
N LEU A 413 13.49 6.99 -3.40
CA LEU A 413 14.45 8.09 -3.37
C LEU A 413 15.59 7.76 -2.42
N CYS A 414 16.81 7.61 -2.94
CA CYS A 414 18.00 7.30 -2.17
C CYS A 414 18.92 8.51 -2.11
N VAL A 415 19.14 9.07 -0.92
CA VAL A 415 20.12 10.13 -0.70
C VAL A 415 21.37 9.53 -0.03
N ASP A 416 22.49 9.56 -0.74
CA ASP A 416 23.79 9.07 -0.25
C ASP A 416 24.72 10.21 0.17
N GLY A 417 25.52 9.95 1.21
CA GLY A 417 26.62 10.82 1.63
C GLY A 417 26.17 12.15 2.21
N VAL A 418 25.08 12.18 2.98
CA VAL A 418 24.58 13.38 3.67
C VAL A 418 25.65 13.98 4.59
N GLU A 419 26.47 13.14 5.21
CA GLU A 419 27.61 13.56 6.04
C GLU A 419 28.76 14.18 5.23
N GLU A 420 28.80 13.93 3.91
CA GLU A 420 29.78 14.49 2.97
C GLU A 420 29.25 15.72 2.24
N ALA A 421 28.07 16.23 2.60
CA ALA A 421 27.43 17.37 1.95
C ALA A 421 28.28 18.65 2.04
N ALA A 422 28.31 19.42 0.95
CA ALA A 422 29.01 20.71 0.92
C ALA A 422 28.41 21.73 1.91
N ASN A 423 27.09 21.70 2.11
CA ASN A 423 26.39 22.47 3.13
C ASN A 423 25.60 21.56 4.09
N PRO A 424 26.20 21.13 5.20
CA PRO A 424 25.55 20.20 6.14
C PRO A 424 24.29 20.74 6.81
N GLU A 425 24.15 22.05 7.02
CA GLU A 425 23.01 22.63 7.73
C GLU A 425 21.69 22.52 6.94
N GLU A 426 21.78 22.70 5.62
CA GLU A 426 20.66 22.47 4.70
C GLU A 426 20.14 21.04 4.82
N TRP A 427 21.06 20.06 4.76
CA TRP A 427 20.71 18.65 4.83
C TRP A 427 20.26 18.21 6.23
N LYS A 428 20.75 18.82 7.32
CA LYS A 428 20.19 18.60 8.67
C LYS A 428 18.71 18.94 8.72
N THR A 429 18.30 20.03 8.06
CA THR A 429 16.89 20.41 7.97
C THR A 429 16.09 19.35 7.20
N ARG A 430 16.59 18.87 6.05
CA ARG A 430 15.94 17.79 5.28
C ARG A 430 15.79 16.49 6.10
N VAL A 431 16.84 16.11 6.85
CA VAL A 431 16.79 14.93 7.73
C VAL A 431 15.79 15.12 8.88
N ALA A 432 15.64 16.34 9.40
CA ALA A 432 14.67 16.63 10.44
C ALA A 432 13.22 16.51 9.93
N GLU A 433 12.94 16.97 8.70
CA GLU A 433 11.62 16.79 8.06
C GLU A 433 11.22 15.31 7.97
N LEU A 434 12.17 14.42 7.68
CA LEU A 434 11.92 12.97 7.61
C LEU A 434 11.57 12.34 8.96
N ARG A 435 11.90 13.00 10.09
CA ARG A 435 11.60 12.54 11.46
C ARG A 435 10.31 13.12 12.04
N ALA A 436 9.79 14.19 11.44
CA ALA A 436 8.62 14.93 11.93
C ALA A 436 7.28 14.45 11.31
N LEU A 437 7.35 13.47 10.41
CA LEU A 437 6.24 12.72 9.82
C LEU A 437 6.06 11.40 10.57
#